data_AF-A0A1Y2U2N2-F1
#
_entry.id   AF-A0A1Y2U2N2-F1
#
_cell.length_a   1.000
_cell.length_b   1.000
_cell.length_c   1.000
_cell.angle_alpha   90.00
_cell.angle_beta   90.00
_cell.angle_gamma   90.00
#
_symmetry.space_group_name_H-M   'P 1'
#
loop_
_entity.id
_entity.type
_entity.pdbx_description
1 polymer ?
#
loop_
_entity_poly.entity_id
_entity_poly.type
_entity_poly.pdbx_seq_one_letter_code
_entity_poly.pdbx_strand_id
1 'polypeptide(L)'
;TVGLSYLARVDQTHAVAIVLTVPVGTWIDTANRLTVVRTSILGQRISVAASCAIFWVLLQRPGLSNRTVYGFFAVTVVFACVEKLCAGMNLVSVEKDWVVVITEGNEAARRTMNARMRRIDLFCKLLGPLAIALIAAASVPVAVYITLAMNLASVLVEYICIEMVFRRVPTLRRSSVQLRLAQRSRLTPLQWIQQMVSRILMISSSRLYFGHPAAIPSFALSLLYFTVFSFSGQMLTYLLASNINLWQVGIIRGVSTAFELSATLIEPRLMKRIGIYARPCGPFPGR
;
A
#
# COMPACT_ATOMS: atom_id res chain seq x y z
N THR A 1 19.29 10.12 18.95
CA THR A 1 18.56 8.93 19.47
C THR A 1 17.17 8.75 18.87
N VAL A 2 16.32 9.78 18.77
CA VAL A 2 14.96 9.66 18.18
C VAL A 2 15.00 9.24 16.69
N GLY A 3 15.90 9.79 15.88
CA GLY A 3 16.04 9.42 14.46
C GLY A 3 16.44 7.96 14.21
N LEU A 4 17.39 7.41 15.00
CA LEU A 4 17.78 6.00 14.96
C LEU A 4 16.63 5.06 15.35
N SER A 5 15.79 5.48 16.30
CA SER A 5 14.62 4.71 16.74
C SER A 5 13.51 4.70 15.67
N TYR A 6 13.39 5.78 14.88
CA TYR A 6 12.46 5.87 13.75
C TYR A 6 12.94 5.06 12.54
N LEU A 7 14.25 5.09 12.24
CA LEU A 7 14.85 4.28 11.17
C LEU A 7 14.63 2.79 11.44
N ALA A 8 14.96 2.32 12.64
CA ALA A 8 14.73 0.93 13.05
C ALA A 8 13.24 0.53 12.98
N ARG A 9 12.33 1.45 13.30
CA ARG A 9 10.87 1.22 13.21
C ARG A 9 10.39 1.04 11.78
N VAL A 10 10.86 1.86 10.83
CA VAL A 10 10.47 1.77 9.42
C VAL A 10 10.98 0.45 8.81
N ASP A 11 12.25 0.12 9.03
CA ASP A 11 12.86 -1.09 8.44
C ASP A 11 12.20 -2.38 8.97
N GLN A 12 11.85 -2.42 10.26
CA GLN A 12 11.13 -3.56 10.85
C GLN A 12 9.72 -3.74 10.26
N THR A 13 8.98 -2.66 10.04
CA THR A 13 7.63 -2.76 9.46
C THR A 13 7.65 -3.30 8.04
N HIS A 14 8.65 -2.95 7.24
CA HIS A 14 8.80 -3.45 5.88
C HIS A 14 9.20 -4.93 5.85
N ALA A 15 10.11 -5.37 6.72
CA ALA A 15 10.49 -6.77 6.82
C ALA A 15 9.32 -7.68 7.20
N VAL A 16 8.52 -7.27 8.20
CA VAL A 16 7.31 -7.99 8.61
C VAL A 16 6.28 -8.02 7.49
N ALA A 17 6.11 -6.91 6.77
CA ALA A 17 5.21 -6.86 5.62
C ALA A 17 5.63 -7.85 4.52
N ILE A 18 6.92 -7.97 4.23
CA ILE A 18 7.46 -8.92 3.23
C ILE A 18 7.14 -10.36 3.64
N VAL A 19 7.38 -10.73 4.90
CA VAL A 19 7.11 -12.09 5.39
C VAL A 19 5.60 -12.41 5.36
N LEU A 20 4.76 -11.45 5.74
CA LEU A 20 3.31 -11.64 5.78
C LEU A 20 2.62 -11.44 4.43
N THR A 21 3.34 -11.04 3.38
CA THR A 21 2.79 -10.84 2.03
C THR A 21 2.15 -12.12 1.48
N VAL A 22 2.75 -13.29 1.75
CA VAL A 22 2.23 -14.57 1.22
C VAL A 22 0.93 -14.99 1.92
N PRO A 23 0.85 -15.06 3.27
CA PRO A 23 -0.43 -15.28 3.96
C PRO A 23 -1.50 -14.30 3.51
N VAL A 24 -1.15 -13.02 3.40
CA VAL A 24 -2.06 -11.97 2.94
C VAL A 24 -2.54 -12.22 1.51
N GLY A 25 -1.65 -12.56 0.58
CA GLY A 25 -2.00 -12.91 -0.80
C GLY A 25 -2.95 -14.11 -0.86
N THR A 26 -2.67 -15.17 -0.10
CA THR A 26 -3.56 -16.33 -0.04
C THR A 26 -4.93 -16.00 0.53
N TRP A 27 -5.01 -15.05 1.46
CA TRP A 27 -6.29 -14.60 1.98
C TRP A 27 -7.06 -13.75 0.97
N ILE A 28 -6.38 -12.85 0.22
CA ILE A 28 -6.97 -12.09 -0.89
C ILE A 28 -7.56 -13.02 -1.94
N ASP A 29 -6.84 -14.09 -2.30
CA ASP A 29 -7.26 -15.03 -3.34
C ASP A 29 -8.46 -15.90 -2.93
N THR A 30 -8.65 -16.15 -1.63
CA THR A 30 -9.63 -17.13 -1.11
C THR A 30 -10.86 -16.48 -0.49
N ALA A 31 -10.74 -15.27 0.04
CA ALA A 31 -11.83 -14.56 0.67
C ALA A 31 -12.69 -13.80 -0.35
N ASN A 32 -13.89 -13.40 0.08
CA ASN A 32 -14.74 -12.54 -0.73
C ASN A 32 -14.04 -11.21 -1.00
N ARG A 33 -13.87 -10.83 -2.26
CA ARG A 33 -13.31 -9.54 -2.68
C ARG A 33 -13.83 -8.34 -1.87
N LEU A 34 -15.15 -8.26 -1.68
CA LEU A 34 -15.76 -7.19 -0.89
C LEU A 34 -15.39 -7.26 0.60
N THR A 35 -15.34 -8.47 1.16
CA THR A 35 -14.94 -8.67 2.56
C THR A 35 -13.49 -8.27 2.75
N VAL A 36 -12.58 -8.72 1.87
CA VAL A 36 -11.14 -8.40 1.89
C VAL A 36 -10.92 -6.88 1.94
N VAL A 37 -11.56 -6.15 1.04
CA VAL A 37 -11.44 -4.69 0.97
C VAL A 37 -12.04 -3.99 2.20
N ARG A 38 -13.20 -4.45 2.70
CA ARG A 38 -13.79 -3.87 3.92
C ARG A 38 -12.92 -4.11 5.16
N THR A 39 -12.39 -5.33 5.29
CA THR A 39 -11.51 -5.69 6.41
C THR A 39 -10.18 -4.96 6.36
N SER A 40 -9.62 -4.73 5.17
CA SER A 40 -8.38 -3.97 5.04
C SER A 40 -8.59 -2.50 5.42
N ILE A 41 -9.69 -1.87 5.00
CA ILE A 41 -10.01 -0.49 5.38
C ILE A 41 -10.19 -0.36 6.89
N LEU A 42 -11.02 -1.22 7.49
CA LEU A 42 -11.26 -1.17 8.93
C LEU A 42 -9.98 -1.48 9.72
N GLY A 43 -9.21 -2.49 9.30
CA GLY A 43 -7.96 -2.87 9.95
C GLY A 43 -6.94 -1.73 9.95
N GLN A 44 -6.82 -1.00 8.84
CA GLN A 44 -5.94 0.17 8.74
C GLN A 44 -6.35 1.25 9.76
N ARG A 45 -7.63 1.63 9.77
CA ARG A 45 -8.14 2.76 10.57
C ARG A 45 -8.14 2.45 12.07
N ILE A 46 -8.51 1.22 12.44
CA ILE A 46 -8.47 0.76 13.84
C ILE A 46 -7.02 0.73 14.34
N SER A 47 -6.07 0.25 13.53
CA SER A 47 -4.65 0.21 13.92
C SER A 47 -4.08 1.62 14.14
N VAL A 48 -4.44 2.57 13.27
CA VAL A 48 -4.05 3.98 13.45
C VAL A 48 -4.67 4.56 14.73
N ALA A 49 -5.98 4.39 14.93
CA ALA A 49 -6.68 4.90 16.11
C ALA A 49 -6.11 4.33 17.42
N ALA A 50 -5.84 3.02 17.46
CA ALA A 50 -5.23 2.35 18.59
C ALA A 50 -3.81 2.88 18.87
N SER A 51 -3.02 3.13 17.81
CA SER A 51 -1.68 3.70 17.97
C SER A 51 -1.73 5.13 18.56
N CYS A 52 -2.67 5.97 18.11
CA CYS A 52 -2.89 7.31 18.63
C CYS A 52 -3.34 7.29 20.11
N ALA A 53 -4.23 6.37 20.48
CA ALA A 53 -4.68 6.22 21.87
C ALA A 53 -3.52 5.84 22.81
N ILE A 54 -2.64 4.93 22.38
CA ILE A 54 -1.45 4.56 23.17
C ILE A 54 -0.49 5.75 23.33
N PHE A 55 -0.24 6.50 22.25
CA PHE A 55 0.58 7.71 22.32
C PHE A 55 -0.01 8.76 23.26
N TRP A 56 -1.33 8.96 23.24
CA TRP A 56 -2.01 9.87 24.15
C TRP A 56 -1.85 9.47 25.62
N VAL A 57 -2.00 8.18 25.94
CA VAL A 57 -1.79 7.65 27.30
C VAL A 57 -0.35 7.85 27.77
N LEU A 58 0.64 7.62 26.89
CA LEU A 58 2.05 7.85 27.19
C LEU A 58 2.34 9.34 27.50
N LEU A 59 1.70 10.26 26.78
CA LEU A 59 1.86 11.69 27.00
C LEU A 59 1.26 12.16 28.34
N GLN A 60 0.13 11.57 28.77
CA GLN A 60 -0.50 11.93 30.04
C GLN A 60 0.18 11.36 31.28
N ARG A 61 1.04 10.35 31.12
CA ARG A 61 1.69 9.64 32.24
C ARG A 61 3.23 9.65 32.08
N PRO A 62 3.89 10.81 32.24
CA PRO A 62 5.35 10.94 32.05
C PRO A 62 6.20 10.19 33.09
N GLY A 63 5.61 9.67 34.17
CA GLY A 63 6.30 8.91 35.24
C GLY A 63 6.28 7.38 35.08
N LEU A 64 5.89 6.85 33.91
CA LEU A 64 5.86 5.40 33.68
C LEU A 64 7.27 4.79 33.68
N SER A 65 7.41 3.58 34.21
CA SER A 65 8.66 2.82 34.16
C SER A 65 9.13 2.62 32.72
N ASN A 66 10.45 2.69 32.49
CA ASN A 66 11.07 2.46 31.19
C ASN A 66 10.58 1.15 30.54
N ARG A 67 10.37 0.08 31.33
CA ARG A 67 9.85 -1.21 30.83
C ARG A 67 8.45 -1.08 30.22
N THR A 68 7.58 -0.29 30.84
CA THR A 68 6.21 -0.04 30.36
C THR A 68 6.22 0.83 29.11
N VAL A 69 7.11 1.83 29.03
CA VAL A 69 7.28 2.67 27.83
C VAL A 69 7.78 1.84 26.65
N TYR A 70 8.78 0.97 26.85
CA TYR A 70 9.24 0.05 25.80
C TYR A 70 8.15 -0.95 25.39
N GLY A 71 7.33 -1.42 26.34
CA GLY A 71 6.18 -2.29 26.04
C GLY A 71 5.15 -1.61 25.15
N PHE A 72 4.71 -0.39 25.50
CA PHE A 72 3.79 0.38 24.66
C PHE A 72 4.40 0.72 23.30
N PHE A 73 5.69 1.07 23.26
CA PHE A 73 6.39 1.29 22.00
C PHE A 73 6.32 0.04 21.11
N ALA A 74 6.61 -1.15 21.64
CA ALA A 74 6.54 -2.41 20.88
C ALA A 74 5.11 -2.65 20.34
N VAL A 75 4.07 -2.39 21.14
CA VAL A 75 2.67 -2.51 20.68
C VAL A 75 2.36 -1.54 19.55
N THR A 76 2.85 -0.30 19.60
CA THR A 76 2.67 0.66 18.49
C THR A 76 3.36 0.19 17.20
N VAL A 77 4.49 -0.53 17.30
CA VAL A 77 5.15 -1.12 16.13
C VAL A 77 4.28 -2.22 15.52
N VAL A 78 3.68 -3.08 16.34
CA VAL A 78 2.74 -4.11 15.85
C VAL A 78 1.56 -3.48 15.12
N PHE A 79 0.94 -2.44 15.68
CA PHE A 79 -0.15 -1.74 14.99
C PHE A 79 0.31 -1.06 13.70
N ALA A 80 1.53 -0.52 13.64
CA ALA A 80 2.08 0.01 12.41
C ALA A 80 2.27 -1.09 11.34
N CYS A 81 2.71 -2.29 11.72
CA CYS A 81 2.77 -3.43 10.80
C CYS A 81 1.39 -3.81 10.27
N VAL A 82 0.37 -3.87 11.13
CA VAL A 82 -1.01 -4.18 10.72
C VAL A 82 -1.55 -3.10 9.79
N GLU A 83 -1.35 -1.82 10.10
CA GLU A 83 -1.71 -0.68 9.24
C GLU A 83 -1.10 -0.83 7.84
N LYS A 84 0.21 -1.07 7.78
CA LYS A 84 0.93 -1.22 6.49
C LYS A 84 0.44 -2.41 5.69
N LEU A 85 0.17 -3.54 6.35
CA LEU A 85 -0.36 -4.73 5.70
C LEU A 85 -1.76 -4.47 5.14
N CYS A 86 -2.65 -3.92 5.95
CA CYS A 86 -4.00 -3.55 5.54
C CYS A 86 -4.00 -2.53 4.39
N ALA A 87 -3.13 -1.52 4.43
CA ALA A 87 -2.97 -0.56 3.34
C ALA A 87 -2.52 -1.26 2.04
N GLY A 88 -1.51 -2.14 2.12
CA GLY A 88 -1.02 -2.93 0.99
C GLY A 88 -2.09 -3.86 0.42
N MET A 89 -2.86 -4.50 1.29
CA MET A 89 -4.01 -5.33 0.91
C MET A 89 -5.06 -4.55 0.13
N ASN A 90 -5.42 -3.37 0.61
CA ASN A 90 -6.39 -2.50 -0.05
C ASN A 90 -5.90 -2.13 -1.46
N LEU A 91 -4.64 -1.71 -1.57
CA LEU A 91 -4.01 -1.36 -2.84
C LEU A 91 -4.01 -2.52 -3.82
N VAL A 92 -3.54 -3.71 -3.42
CA VAL A 92 -3.48 -4.87 -4.32
C VAL A 92 -4.89 -5.30 -4.74
N SER A 93 -5.84 -5.33 -3.81
CA SER A 93 -7.22 -5.74 -4.11
C SER A 93 -7.90 -4.77 -5.08
N VAL A 94 -7.78 -3.46 -4.86
CA VAL A 94 -8.48 -2.46 -5.68
C VAL A 94 -7.72 -2.17 -6.97
N GLU A 95 -6.44 -1.82 -6.90
CA GLU A 95 -5.68 -1.35 -8.06
C GLU A 95 -5.18 -2.49 -8.94
N LYS A 96 -4.81 -3.64 -8.35
CA LYS A 96 -4.20 -4.75 -9.11
C LYS A 96 -5.19 -5.85 -9.48
N ASP A 97 -6.22 -6.09 -8.68
CA ASP A 97 -7.28 -7.07 -9.00
C ASP A 97 -8.53 -6.39 -9.59
N TRP A 98 -9.20 -5.48 -8.88
CA TRP A 98 -10.48 -4.94 -9.34
C TRP A 98 -10.37 -4.15 -10.65
N VAL A 99 -9.34 -3.32 -10.82
CA VAL A 99 -9.13 -2.58 -12.09
C VAL A 99 -9.00 -3.54 -13.28
N VAL A 100 -8.30 -4.65 -13.11
CA VAL A 100 -8.10 -5.65 -14.16
C VAL A 100 -9.43 -6.31 -14.54
N VAL A 101 -10.26 -6.65 -13.54
CA VAL A 101 -11.58 -7.24 -13.77
C VAL A 101 -12.58 -6.24 -14.38
N ILE A 102 -12.54 -4.97 -13.95
CA ILE A 102 -13.42 -3.91 -14.50
C ILE A 102 -13.09 -3.62 -15.96
N THR A 103 -11.83 -3.73 -16.35
CA THR A 103 -11.33 -3.41 -17.71
C THR A 103 -11.06 -4.67 -18.55
N GLU A 104 -11.64 -5.80 -18.16
CA GLU A 104 -11.44 -7.08 -18.83
C GLU A 104 -11.72 -6.97 -20.34
N GLY A 105 -10.78 -7.44 -21.16
CA GLY A 105 -10.85 -7.36 -22.62
C GLY A 105 -10.45 -6.01 -23.24
N ASN A 106 -10.14 -4.96 -22.46
CA ASN A 106 -9.76 -3.64 -22.99
C ASN A 106 -8.48 -3.09 -22.35
N GLU A 107 -7.32 -3.41 -22.96
CA GLU A 107 -6.02 -2.94 -22.46
C GLU A 107 -5.86 -1.42 -22.47
N ALA A 108 -6.44 -0.73 -23.44
CA ALA A 108 -6.35 0.73 -23.54
C ALA A 108 -7.08 1.42 -22.39
N ALA A 109 -8.26 0.91 -22.01
CA ALA A 109 -8.98 1.35 -20.83
C ALA A 109 -8.19 1.07 -19.55
N ARG A 110 -7.60 -0.13 -19.42
CA ARG A 110 -6.77 -0.51 -18.26
C ARG A 110 -5.58 0.43 -18.06
N ARG A 111 -4.82 0.73 -19.11
CA ARG A 111 -3.69 1.68 -19.06
C ARG A 111 -4.15 3.08 -18.65
N THR A 112 -5.27 3.54 -19.20
CA THR A 112 -5.83 4.87 -18.89
C THR A 112 -6.27 4.96 -17.43
N MET A 113 -6.92 3.92 -16.90
CA MET A 113 -7.35 3.85 -15.50
C MET A 113 -6.16 3.82 -14.55
N ASN A 114 -5.16 2.97 -14.83
CA ASN A 114 -3.93 2.87 -14.03
C ASN A 114 -3.16 4.22 -13.99
N ALA A 115 -3.00 4.88 -15.14
CA ALA A 115 -2.36 6.20 -15.20
C ALA A 115 -3.15 7.31 -14.49
N ARG A 116 -4.49 7.22 -14.45
CA ARG A 116 -5.32 8.15 -13.68
C ARG A 116 -5.15 7.94 -12.18
N MET A 117 -5.18 6.68 -11.71
CA MET A 117 -4.95 6.35 -10.30
C MET A 117 -3.58 6.82 -9.82
N ARG A 118 -2.52 6.55 -10.60
CA ARG A 118 -1.16 6.99 -10.26
C ARG A 118 -1.05 8.52 -10.16
N ARG A 119 -1.69 9.27 -11.05
CA ARG A 119 -1.71 10.74 -10.99
C ARG A 119 -2.42 11.26 -9.73
N ILE A 120 -3.53 10.64 -9.35
CA ILE A 120 -4.24 10.98 -8.11
C ILE A 120 -3.33 10.72 -6.90
N ASP A 121 -2.67 9.55 -6.83
CA ASP A 121 -1.72 9.21 -5.76
C ASP A 121 -0.58 10.25 -5.65
N LEU A 122 0.05 10.61 -6.77
CA LEU A 122 1.12 11.62 -6.78
C LEU A 122 0.62 13.01 -6.38
N PHE A 123 -0.56 13.40 -6.85
CA PHE A 123 -1.16 14.67 -6.49
C PHE A 123 -1.47 14.74 -4.99
N CYS A 124 -2.03 13.68 -4.41
CA CYS A 124 -2.29 13.58 -2.98
C CYS A 124 -0.99 13.54 -2.14
N LYS A 125 0.09 12.91 -2.64
CA LYS A 125 1.41 12.91 -1.99
C LYS A 125 2.06 14.29 -1.90
N LEU A 126 1.71 15.18 -2.82
CA LEU A 126 2.14 16.58 -2.82
C LEU A 126 1.20 17.46 -2.00
N LEU A 127 -0.10 17.43 -2.30
CA LEU A 127 -1.07 18.30 -1.64
C LEU A 127 -1.27 17.98 -0.15
N GLY A 128 -1.19 16.71 0.24
CA GLY A 128 -1.45 16.29 1.62
C GLY A 128 -0.53 17.00 2.61
N PRO A 129 0.80 16.86 2.50
CA PRO A 129 1.75 17.56 3.37
C PRO A 129 1.63 19.09 3.27
N LEU A 130 1.38 19.64 2.08
CA LEU A 130 1.27 21.08 1.87
C LEU A 130 0.04 21.68 2.56
N ALA A 131 -1.12 21.03 2.42
CA ALA A 131 -2.36 21.46 3.07
C ALA A 131 -2.22 21.41 4.60
N ILE A 132 -1.66 20.31 5.13
CA ILE A 132 -1.43 20.18 6.58
C ILE A 132 -0.45 21.26 7.08
N ALA A 133 0.64 21.53 6.34
CA ALA A 133 1.62 22.55 6.72
C ALA A 133 1.01 23.96 6.75
N LEU A 134 0.19 24.32 5.77
CA LEU A 134 -0.48 25.63 5.73
C LEU A 134 -1.49 25.79 6.88
N ILE A 135 -2.27 24.76 7.17
CA ILE A 135 -3.24 24.80 8.29
C ILE A 135 -2.49 24.86 9.62
N ALA A 136 -1.41 24.07 9.77
CA ALA A 136 -0.59 24.05 10.98
C ALA A 136 0.15 25.38 11.22
N ALA A 137 0.51 26.11 10.15
CA ALA A 137 1.11 27.44 10.25
C ALA A 137 0.15 28.48 10.86
N ALA A 138 -1.17 28.32 10.63
CA ALA A 138 -2.18 29.17 11.28
C ALA A 138 -2.47 28.72 12.71
N SER A 139 -2.74 27.41 12.91
CA SER A 139 -3.00 26.86 14.24
C SER A 139 -2.78 25.35 14.27
N VAL A 140 -1.81 24.90 15.08
CA VAL A 140 -1.49 23.48 15.27
C VAL A 140 -2.68 22.68 15.82
N PRO A 141 -3.43 23.14 16.85
CA PRO A 141 -4.63 22.43 17.32
C PRO A 141 -5.70 22.27 16.23
N VAL A 142 -5.94 23.31 15.41
CA VAL A 142 -6.91 23.26 14.32
C VAL A 142 -6.49 22.25 13.25
N ALA A 143 -5.19 22.19 12.90
CA ALA A 143 -4.66 21.20 11.97
C ALA A 143 -4.89 19.76 12.46
N VAL A 144 -4.74 19.51 13.76
CA VAL A 144 -5.01 18.20 14.37
C VAL A 144 -6.49 17.83 14.27
N TYR A 145 -7.40 18.72 14.66
CA TYR A 145 -8.85 18.46 14.58
C TYR A 145 -9.33 18.24 13.14
N ILE A 146 -8.87 19.06 12.19
CA ILE A 146 -9.22 18.91 10.77
C ILE A 146 -8.69 17.58 10.21
N THR A 147 -7.45 17.21 10.52
CA THR A 147 -6.85 15.95 10.07
C THR A 147 -7.59 14.73 10.64
N LEU A 148 -8.00 14.80 11.91
CA LEU A 148 -8.79 13.75 12.56
C LEU A 148 -10.18 13.62 11.93
N ALA A 149 -10.87 14.74 11.73
CA ALA A 149 -12.19 14.77 11.10
C ALA A 149 -12.12 14.24 9.65
N MET A 150 -11.12 14.65 8.87
CA MET A 150 -10.91 14.18 7.50
C MET A 150 -10.63 12.67 7.46
N ASN A 151 -9.83 12.14 8.39
CA ASN A 151 -9.58 10.70 8.48
C ASN A 151 -10.87 9.92 8.75
N LEU A 152 -11.69 10.37 9.71
CA LEU A 152 -12.93 9.69 10.06
C LEU A 152 -13.97 9.75 8.93
N ALA A 153 -14.15 10.94 8.34
CA ALA A 153 -15.04 11.13 7.19
C ALA A 153 -14.61 10.29 5.98
N SER A 154 -13.30 10.19 5.75
CA SER A 154 -12.74 9.42 4.64
C SER A 154 -13.09 7.93 4.73
N VAL A 155 -13.17 7.34 5.94
CA VAL A 155 -13.60 5.94 6.11
C VAL A 155 -15.02 5.73 5.59
N LEU A 156 -15.95 6.62 5.96
CA LEU A 156 -17.35 6.52 5.55
C LEU A 156 -17.48 6.64 4.03
N VAL A 157 -16.81 7.65 3.45
CA VAL A 157 -16.81 7.86 2.00
C VAL A 157 -16.20 6.67 1.26
N GLU A 158 -15.05 6.18 1.71
CA GLU A 158 -14.35 5.02 1.11
C GLU A 158 -15.25 3.77 1.13
N TYR A 159 -15.90 3.50 2.26
CA TYR A 159 -16.80 2.35 2.42
C TYR A 159 -18.02 2.43 1.49
N ILE A 160 -18.66 3.60 1.40
CA ILE A 160 -19.83 3.83 0.53
C ILE A 160 -19.42 3.70 -0.94
N CYS A 161 -18.31 4.32 -1.35
CA CYS A 161 -17.82 4.28 -2.72
C CYS A 161 -17.51 2.84 -3.18
N ILE A 162 -16.85 2.06 -2.33
CA ILE A 162 -16.47 0.68 -2.66
C ILE A 162 -17.69 -0.22 -2.78
N GLU A 163 -18.67 -0.06 -1.89
CA GLU A 163 -19.95 -0.76 -2.00
C GLU A 163 -20.67 -0.41 -3.32
N MET A 164 -20.65 0.87 -3.68
CA MET A 164 -21.29 1.35 -4.90
C MET A 164 -20.62 0.78 -6.16
N VAL A 165 -19.29 0.72 -6.20
CA VAL A 165 -18.53 0.09 -7.30
C VAL A 165 -18.84 -1.40 -7.38
N PHE A 166 -18.83 -2.11 -6.24
CA PHE A 166 -19.09 -3.54 -6.20
C PHE A 166 -20.51 -3.90 -6.69
N ARG A 167 -21.51 -3.07 -6.38
CA ARG A 167 -22.89 -3.25 -6.87
C ARG A 167 -23.06 -2.94 -8.35
N ARG A 168 -22.33 -1.95 -8.87
CA ARG A 168 -22.42 -1.53 -10.28
C ARG A 168 -21.73 -2.47 -11.25
N VAL A 169 -20.72 -3.22 -10.80
CA VAL A 169 -19.94 -4.13 -11.67
C VAL A 169 -20.26 -5.59 -11.35
N PRO A 170 -21.22 -6.23 -12.07
CA PRO A 170 -21.64 -7.60 -11.79
C PRO A 170 -20.51 -8.62 -12.00
N THR A 171 -19.51 -8.32 -12.82
CA THR A 171 -18.34 -9.18 -13.09
C THR A 171 -17.51 -9.44 -11.83
N LEU A 172 -17.35 -8.44 -10.96
CA LEU A 172 -16.67 -8.60 -9.66
C LEU A 172 -17.41 -9.58 -8.74
N ARG A 173 -18.75 -9.57 -8.79
CA ARG A 173 -19.62 -10.46 -8.00
C ARG A 173 -19.62 -11.88 -8.55
N ARG A 174 -19.66 -12.09 -9.86
CA ARG A 174 -19.67 -13.44 -10.47
C ARG A 174 -18.35 -14.17 -10.25
N SER A 175 -17.22 -13.50 -10.46
CA SER A 175 -15.89 -14.09 -10.30
C SER A 175 -15.62 -14.56 -8.85
N SER A 176 -16.12 -13.83 -7.84
CA SER A 176 -16.01 -14.26 -6.44
C SER A 176 -16.89 -15.49 -6.09
N VAL A 177 -18.06 -15.64 -6.72
CA VAL A 177 -18.94 -16.80 -6.53
C VAL A 177 -18.38 -18.05 -7.21
N GLN A 178 -17.84 -17.91 -8.42
CA GLN A 178 -17.26 -19.03 -9.19
C GLN A 178 -16.02 -19.62 -8.51
N LEU A 179 -15.13 -18.76 -8.00
CA LEU A 179 -13.97 -19.18 -7.19
C LEU A 179 -14.40 -19.96 -5.94
N ARG A 180 -15.45 -19.50 -5.24
CA ARG A 180 -15.99 -20.18 -4.06
C ARG A 180 -16.51 -21.59 -4.37
N LEU A 181 -17.26 -21.77 -5.45
CA LEU A 181 -17.83 -23.08 -5.82
C LEU A 181 -16.74 -24.08 -6.22
N ALA A 182 -15.72 -23.62 -6.94
CA ALA A 182 -14.57 -24.44 -7.33
C ALA A 182 -13.68 -24.83 -6.13
N GLN A 183 -13.61 -23.99 -5.09
CA GLN A 183 -12.73 -24.22 -3.94
C GLN A 183 -13.40 -25.00 -2.80
N ARG A 184 -14.71 -24.80 -2.58
CA ARG A 184 -15.47 -25.52 -1.53
C ARG A 184 -15.60 -27.02 -1.79
N SER A 185 -15.35 -27.45 -3.02
CA SER A 185 -15.47 -28.84 -3.47
C SER A 185 -14.19 -29.68 -3.31
N ARG A 186 -13.08 -29.15 -2.78
CA ARG A 186 -11.77 -29.85 -2.90
C ARG A 186 -10.90 -30.05 -1.65
N LEU A 187 -11.22 -29.59 -0.44
CA LEU A 187 -10.24 -29.65 0.66
C LEU A 187 -10.81 -30.09 2.02
N THR A 188 -10.16 -31.11 2.60
CA THR A 188 -10.31 -31.51 4.00
C THR A 188 -9.50 -30.55 4.93
N PRO A 189 -9.87 -30.41 6.22
CA PRO A 189 -9.23 -29.45 7.14
C PRO A 189 -7.72 -29.66 7.31
N LEU A 190 -7.25 -30.91 7.28
CA LEU A 190 -5.83 -31.25 7.40
C LEU A 190 -5.02 -30.84 6.15
N GLN A 191 -5.59 -31.06 4.95
CA GLN A 191 -4.97 -30.67 3.68
C GLN A 191 -4.89 -29.15 3.52
N TRP A 192 -5.85 -28.41 4.09
CA TRP A 192 -5.82 -26.95 4.12
C TRP A 192 -4.65 -26.40 4.94
N ILE A 193 -4.37 -26.99 6.11
CA ILE A 193 -3.23 -26.61 6.96
C ILE A 193 -1.91 -26.95 6.25
N GLN A 194 -1.79 -28.15 5.66
CA GLN A 194 -0.59 -28.53 4.89
C GLN A 194 -0.36 -27.62 3.67
N GLN A 195 -1.41 -27.21 2.96
CA GLN A 195 -1.29 -26.25 1.85
C GLN A 195 -0.93 -24.83 2.33
N MET A 196 -1.41 -24.41 3.51
CA MET A 196 -1.00 -23.13 4.08
C MET A 196 0.48 -23.14 4.45
N VAL A 197 0.96 -24.22 5.07
CA VAL A 197 2.37 -24.41 5.45
C VAL A 197 3.27 -24.51 4.21
N SER A 198 2.86 -25.22 3.16
CA SER A 198 3.65 -25.32 1.92
C SER A 198 3.64 -24.03 1.09
N ARG A 199 2.59 -23.20 1.19
CA ARG A 199 2.57 -21.85 0.62
C ARG A 199 3.42 -20.86 1.41
N ILE A 200 3.46 -20.99 2.74
CA ILE A 200 4.36 -20.22 3.62
C ILE A 200 5.83 -20.58 3.36
N LEU A 201 6.12 -21.85 3.06
CA LEU A 201 7.44 -22.30 2.61
C LEU A 201 7.68 -21.83 1.16
N MET A 202 8.24 -20.63 1.06
CA MET A 202 8.60 -19.80 -0.11
C MET A 202 9.31 -20.48 -1.30
N ILE A 203 9.58 -21.78 -1.24
CA ILE A 203 10.45 -22.53 -2.17
C ILE A 203 9.75 -22.85 -3.50
N SER A 204 8.44 -23.17 -3.49
CA SER A 204 7.72 -23.51 -4.72
C SER A 204 7.36 -22.27 -5.55
N SER A 205 6.85 -21.22 -4.90
CA SER A 205 6.41 -19.98 -5.57
C SER A 205 7.58 -19.15 -6.11
N SER A 206 8.75 -19.19 -5.47
CA SER A 206 9.94 -18.46 -5.94
C SER A 206 10.46 -19.03 -7.26
N ARG A 207 10.51 -20.37 -7.42
CA ARG A 207 10.88 -21.00 -8.70
C ARG A 207 9.91 -20.64 -9.82
N LEU A 208 8.61 -20.57 -9.53
CA LEU A 208 7.59 -20.17 -10.50
C LEU A 208 7.76 -18.70 -10.92
N TYR A 209 8.10 -17.83 -9.98
CA TYR A 209 8.36 -16.41 -10.25
C TYR A 209 9.59 -16.19 -11.13
N PHE A 210 10.72 -16.86 -10.83
CA PHE A 210 11.94 -16.77 -11.64
C PHE A 210 11.80 -17.38 -13.03
N GLY A 211 10.87 -18.32 -13.23
CA GLY A 211 10.54 -18.87 -14.54
C GLY A 211 9.65 -17.96 -15.41
N HIS A 212 9.01 -16.94 -14.84
CA HIS A 212 8.09 -16.08 -15.59
C HIS A 212 8.87 -15.02 -16.39
N PRO A 213 8.49 -14.69 -17.65
CA PRO A 213 9.12 -13.61 -18.44
C PRO A 213 9.02 -12.21 -17.81
N ALA A 214 8.28 -12.07 -16.72
CA ALA A 214 8.14 -10.81 -15.96
C ALA A 214 9.16 -10.70 -14.81
N ALA A 215 9.99 -11.73 -14.58
CA ALA A 215 10.99 -11.74 -13.51
C ALA A 215 12.04 -10.63 -13.70
N ILE A 216 12.58 -10.48 -14.92
CA ILE A 216 13.63 -9.50 -15.22
C ILE A 216 13.10 -8.05 -15.06
N PRO A 217 11.93 -7.68 -15.63
CA PRO A 217 11.32 -6.36 -15.35
C PRO A 217 11.07 -6.11 -13.87
N SER A 218 10.66 -7.14 -13.12
CA SER A 218 10.37 -6.99 -11.70
C SER A 218 11.65 -6.87 -10.86
N PHE A 219 12.74 -7.54 -11.25
CA PHE A 219 14.05 -7.37 -10.63
C PHE A 219 14.61 -5.96 -10.88
N ALA A 220 14.49 -5.45 -12.11
CA ALA A 220 14.85 -4.06 -12.41
C ALA A 220 14.03 -3.06 -11.57
N LEU A 221 12.73 -3.31 -11.40
CA LEU A 221 11.87 -2.52 -10.52
C LEU A 221 12.36 -2.57 -9.05
N SER A 222 12.81 -3.73 -8.57
CA SER A 222 13.38 -3.86 -7.22
C SER A 222 14.66 -3.03 -7.05
N LEU A 223 15.53 -2.99 -8.06
CA LEU A 223 16.75 -2.16 -8.03
C LEU A 223 16.43 -0.66 -7.96
N LEU A 224 15.34 -0.23 -8.59
CA LEU A 224 14.89 1.16 -8.49
C LEU A 224 14.53 1.54 -7.04
N TYR A 225 13.93 0.61 -6.28
CA TYR A 225 13.63 0.80 -4.86
C TYR A 225 14.86 0.67 -3.94
N PHE A 226 15.99 0.15 -4.42
CA PHE A 226 17.25 0.10 -3.66
C PHE A 226 17.94 1.48 -3.56
N THR A 227 17.48 2.47 -4.33
CA THR A 227 18.06 3.81 -4.33
C THR A 227 17.85 4.51 -2.98
N VAL A 228 18.96 4.92 -2.35
CA VAL A 228 18.96 5.65 -1.07
C VAL A 228 18.47 7.09 -1.24
N PHE A 229 18.51 7.62 -2.47
CA PHE A 229 18.09 8.98 -2.82
C PHE A 229 16.56 9.11 -3.02
N SER A 230 15.77 8.45 -2.17
CA SER A 230 14.32 8.65 -2.15
C SER A 230 13.97 9.71 -1.12
N PHE A 231 13.22 10.74 -1.51
CA PHE A 231 12.65 11.77 -0.61
C PHE A 231 11.51 11.20 0.25
N SER A 232 11.80 10.12 0.97
CA SER A 232 10.95 9.44 1.94
C SER A 232 11.21 9.97 3.36
N GLY A 233 10.48 9.44 4.34
CA GLY A 233 10.57 9.84 5.74
C GLY A 233 11.98 9.72 6.33
N GLN A 234 12.76 8.70 5.92
CA GLN A 234 14.12 8.47 6.39
C GLN A 234 15.07 9.61 5.96
N MET A 235 15.05 9.99 4.68
CA MET A 235 15.86 11.11 4.18
C MET A 235 15.41 12.44 4.80
N LEU A 236 14.10 12.64 4.96
CA LEU A 236 13.56 13.80 5.67
C LEU A 236 14.11 13.92 7.10
N THR A 237 14.10 12.83 7.86
CA THR A 237 14.65 12.83 9.23
C THR A 237 16.16 13.07 9.24
N TYR A 238 16.90 12.57 8.25
CA TYR A 238 18.33 12.82 8.13
C TYR A 238 18.63 14.30 7.82
N LEU A 239 17.88 14.91 6.88
CA LEU A 239 18.05 16.32 6.53
C LEU A 239 17.72 17.23 7.74
N LEU A 240 16.66 16.90 8.49
CA LEU A 240 16.32 17.63 9.73
C LEU A 240 17.38 17.43 10.82
N ALA A 241 17.92 16.22 10.97
CA ALA A 241 19.03 15.95 11.91
C ALA A 241 20.33 16.68 11.52
N SER A 242 20.51 16.96 10.22
CA SER A 242 21.65 17.70 9.68
C SER A 242 21.45 19.23 9.72
N ASN A 243 20.50 19.73 10.52
CA ASN A 243 20.17 21.16 10.66
C ASN A 243 19.69 21.84 9.37
N ILE A 244 19.09 21.10 8.43
CA ILE A 244 18.46 21.72 7.26
C ILE A 244 17.09 22.28 7.63
N ASN A 245 16.82 23.52 7.21
CA ASN A 245 15.57 24.21 7.53
C ASN A 245 14.35 23.53 6.89
N LEU A 246 13.22 23.54 7.61
CA LEU A 246 11.96 22.92 7.16
C LEU A 246 11.49 23.42 5.78
N TRP A 247 11.69 24.72 5.49
CA TRP A 247 11.32 25.32 4.21
C TRP A 247 12.15 24.78 3.04
N GLN A 248 13.45 24.56 3.22
CA GLN A 248 14.33 24.03 2.16
C GLN A 248 13.95 22.60 1.81
N VAL A 249 13.70 21.78 2.84
CA VAL A 249 13.18 20.43 2.68
C VAL A 249 11.85 20.42 1.92
N GLY A 250 10.95 21.36 2.24
CA GLY A 250 9.67 21.52 1.55
C GLY A 250 9.84 21.80 0.04
N ILE A 251 10.74 22.72 -0.31
CA ILE A 251 11.05 23.05 -1.72
C ILE A 251 11.59 21.81 -2.46
N ILE A 252 12.57 21.12 -1.88
CA ILE A 252 13.19 19.95 -2.53
C ILE A 252 12.15 18.84 -2.75
N ARG A 253 11.28 18.60 -1.76
CA ARG A 253 10.18 17.64 -1.89
C ARG A 253 9.19 18.06 -2.99
N GLY A 254 8.87 19.35 -3.06
CA GLY A 254 8.03 19.91 -4.13
C GLY A 254 8.62 19.66 -5.52
N VAL A 255 9.90 19.94 -5.71
CA VAL A 255 10.61 19.68 -6.98
C VAL A 255 10.58 18.19 -7.32
N SER A 256 10.88 17.30 -6.36
CA SER A 256 10.80 15.84 -6.56
C SER A 256 9.42 15.40 -7.05
N THR A 257 8.35 15.86 -6.41
CA THR A 257 6.97 15.50 -6.81
C THR A 257 6.58 16.08 -8.17
N ALA A 258 7.12 17.24 -8.55
CA ALA A 258 6.89 17.82 -9.87
C ALA A 258 7.52 16.93 -10.96
N PHE A 259 8.75 16.45 -10.76
CA PHE A 259 9.38 15.47 -11.66
C PHE A 259 8.58 14.16 -11.75
N GLU A 260 8.10 13.63 -10.63
CA GLU A 260 7.25 12.43 -10.60
C GLU A 260 5.95 12.63 -11.40
N LEU A 261 5.31 13.80 -11.25
CA LEU A 261 4.09 14.13 -11.98
C LEU A 261 4.37 14.28 -13.48
N SER A 262 5.45 14.96 -13.86
CA SER A 262 5.88 15.10 -15.25
C SER A 262 6.12 13.73 -15.91
N ALA A 263 6.75 12.79 -15.19
CA ALA A 263 6.96 11.44 -15.69
C ALA A 263 5.63 10.76 -16.07
N THR A 264 4.57 10.90 -15.28
CA THR A 264 3.25 10.32 -15.60
C THR A 264 2.56 10.93 -16.82
N LEU A 265 2.93 12.15 -17.21
CA LEU A 265 2.41 12.81 -18.42
C LEU A 265 3.23 12.45 -19.66
N ILE A 266 4.51 12.13 -19.47
CA ILE A 266 5.46 11.78 -20.54
C ILE A 266 5.32 10.29 -20.89
N GLU A 267 5.21 9.41 -19.91
CA GLU A 267 5.12 7.96 -20.07
C GLU A 267 4.07 7.51 -21.11
N PRO A 268 2.78 7.92 -21.05
CA PRO A 268 1.80 7.50 -22.04
C PRO A 268 2.04 8.10 -23.43
N ARG A 269 2.68 9.28 -23.54
CA ARG A 269 3.05 9.87 -24.83
C ARG A 269 4.22 9.14 -25.46
N LEU A 270 5.18 8.75 -24.62
CA LEU A 270 6.35 7.99 -25.02
C LEU A 270 5.93 6.60 -25.51
N MET A 271 5.11 5.87 -24.76
CA MET A 271 4.58 4.56 -25.16
C MET A 271 3.80 4.59 -26.49
N LYS A 272 3.13 5.70 -26.81
CA LYS A 272 2.45 5.89 -28.11
C LYS A 272 3.42 6.09 -29.27
N ARG A 273 4.58 6.72 -29.04
CA ARG A 273 5.57 7.01 -30.09
C ARG A 273 6.50 5.84 -30.37
N ILE A 274 6.99 5.16 -29.33
CA ILE A 274 7.99 4.09 -29.50
C ILE A 274 7.38 2.69 -29.56
N GLY A 275 6.08 2.54 -29.29
CA GLY A 275 5.46 1.23 -29.09
C GLY A 275 5.91 0.60 -27.76
N ILE A 276 5.10 -0.31 -27.23
CA ILE A 276 5.46 -1.03 -26.00
C ILE A 276 6.41 -2.15 -26.40
N TYR A 277 7.70 -2.01 -26.11
CA TYR A 277 8.74 -3.00 -26.41
C TYR A 277 8.62 -4.32 -25.63
N ALA A 278 7.58 -4.50 -24.82
CA ALA A 278 7.24 -5.78 -24.22
C ALA A 278 6.20 -6.51 -25.09
N ARG A 279 6.60 -6.98 -26.28
CA ARG A 279 5.95 -8.19 -26.83
C ARG A 279 6.56 -9.38 -26.08
N PRO A 280 5.78 -10.22 -25.39
CA PRO A 280 6.27 -11.55 -25.09
C PRO A 280 6.55 -12.23 -26.42
N CYS A 281 7.82 -12.48 -26.72
CA CYS A 281 8.19 -13.42 -27.78
C CYS A 281 7.66 -14.79 -27.38
N GLY A 282 6.60 -15.23 -28.06
CA GLY A 282 6.05 -16.56 -27.95
C GLY A 282 4.86 -16.68 -28.90
N PRO A 283 4.99 -17.38 -30.04
CA PRO A 283 3.83 -17.70 -30.86
C PRO A 283 2.93 -18.65 -30.05
N PHE A 284 1.64 -18.34 -29.94
CA PHE A 284 0.64 -19.37 -29.74
C PHE A 284 0.62 -20.19 -31.04
N PRO A 285 1.03 -21.48 -31.05
CA PRO A 285 0.66 -22.33 -32.16
C PRO A 285 -0.84 -22.59 -32.02
N GLY A 286 -1.60 -22.05 -32.96
CA GLY A 286 -2.95 -22.53 -33.19
C GLY A 286 -2.91 -24.02 -33.50
N ARG A 287 -3.63 -24.79 -32.71
CA ARG A 287 -4.44 -25.94 -33.10
C ARG A 287 -5.45 -26.21 -32.00
#